data_AF-A0A2W5TGZ9-F1
#
_entry.id   AF-A0A2W5TGZ9-F1
#
_cell.length_a   1.000
_cell.length_b   1.000
_cell.length_c   1.000
_cell.angle_alpha   90.00
_cell.angle_beta   90.00
_cell.angle_gamma   90.00
#
_symmetry.space_group_name_H-M   'P 1'
#
loop_
_entity.id
_entity.type
_entity.pdbx_description
1 polymer ?
#
loop_
_entity_poly.entity_id
_entity_poly.type
_entity_poly.pdbx_seq_one_letter_code
_entity_poly.pdbx_strand_id
1 'polypeptide(L)'
;MRFRCHRCGQTWPDHPVTRIPCPTCRAAAGTWCRRPSGHRAMELHVDREHSALAMGCLQRCPGPGGDAQLSLDLQPSTRALEMLPSVYPSPGRSTSRGA
;
A
#
# COMPACT_ATOMS: atom_id res chain seq x y z
N MET A 1 1.98 28.52 -2.30
CA MET A 1 1.11 27.60 -1.54
C MET A 1 1.93 26.38 -1.18
N ARG A 2 2.30 26.18 0.10
CA ARG A 2 3.15 25.04 0.50
C ARG A 2 2.28 23.81 0.74
N PHE A 3 2.70 22.67 0.22
CA PHE A 3 2.05 21.38 0.44
C PHE A 3 2.76 20.63 1.55
N ARG A 4 2.00 19.99 2.45
CA ARG A 4 2.55 19.20 3.55
C ARG A 4 1.97 17.80 3.52
N CYS A 5 2.83 16.78 3.62
CA CYS A 5 2.37 15.42 3.89
C CYS A 5 1.83 15.35 5.31
N HIS A 6 0.55 15.00 5.47
CA HIS A 6 -0.05 14.86 6.79
C HIS A 6 0.57 13.72 7.61
N ARG A 7 1.18 12.72 6.96
CA ARG A 7 1.72 11.51 7.60
C ARG A 7 3.16 11.71 8.11
N CYS A 8 4.11 12.09 7.24
CA CYS A 8 5.52 12.29 7.64
C CYS A 8 5.90 13.75 7.89
N GLY A 9 5.01 14.71 7.63
CA GLY A 9 5.25 16.12 7.84
C GLY A 9 6.13 16.82 6.80
N GLN A 10 6.65 16.11 5.78
CA GLN A 10 7.43 16.71 4.70
C GLN A 10 6.67 17.84 4.02
N THR A 11 7.38 18.90 3.65
CA THR A 11 6.80 20.08 3.01
C THR A 11 7.45 20.37 1.67
N TRP A 12 6.65 20.81 0.70
CA TRP A 12 7.13 21.20 -0.62
C TRP A 12 6.60 22.58 -1.02
N PRO A 13 7.37 23.38 -1.76
CA PRO A 13 6.92 24.69 -2.27
C PRO A 13 5.77 24.55 -3.28
N ASP A 14 5.79 23.45 -4.04
CA ASP A 14 4.79 23.09 -5.05
C ASP A 14 4.44 21.62 -4.90
N HIS A 15 3.28 21.21 -5.43
CA HIS A 15 2.86 19.81 -5.35
C HIS A 15 3.85 18.92 -6.14
N PRO A 16 4.47 17.89 -5.54
CA PRO A 16 5.52 17.11 -6.19
C PRO A 16 5.06 16.47 -7.52
N VAL A 17 3.80 16.05 -7.61
CA VAL A 17 3.20 15.47 -8.83
C VAL A 17 3.14 16.47 -9.99
N THR A 18 3.01 17.77 -9.72
CA THR A 18 2.93 18.77 -10.81
C THR A 18 4.27 19.05 -11.46
N ARG A 19 5.40 18.55 -10.94
CA ARG A 19 6.75 18.79 -11.51
C ARG A 19 6.95 18.16 -12.88
N ILE A 20 6.13 17.19 -13.26
CA ILE A 20 6.17 16.54 -14.57
C ILE A 20 4.93 16.91 -15.38
N PRO A 21 4.95 16.85 -16.73
CA PRO A 21 3.74 17.01 -17.55
C PRO A 21 2.74 15.86 -17.31
N CYS A 22 1.45 16.15 -17.51
CA CYS A 22 0.40 15.14 -17.41
C CYS A 22 0.28 14.35 -18.72
N PRO A 23 0.46 13.00 -18.73
CA PRO A 23 0.33 12.21 -19.94
C PRO A 23 -1.11 12.16 -20.47
N THR A 24 -2.11 12.25 -19.58
CA THR A 24 -3.54 12.12 -19.92
C THR A 24 -4.13 13.38 -20.54
N CYS A 25 -3.89 14.56 -19.93
CA CYS A 25 -4.50 15.83 -20.38
C CYS A 25 -3.50 16.86 -20.93
N ARG A 26 -2.22 16.46 -21.07
CA ARG A 26 -1.13 17.27 -21.62
C ARG A 26 -0.90 18.60 -20.89
N ALA A 27 -1.37 18.72 -19.65
CA ALA A 27 -1.08 19.86 -18.80
C ALA A 27 0.44 19.94 -18.54
N ALA A 28 1.00 21.14 -18.67
CA ALA A 28 2.43 21.37 -18.48
C ALA A 28 2.88 21.13 -17.03
N ALA A 29 4.19 20.95 -16.84
CA ALA A 29 4.80 20.97 -15.51
C ALA A 29 4.46 22.30 -14.79
N GLY A 30 4.26 22.25 -13.48
CA GLY A 30 3.81 23.36 -12.64
C GLY A 30 2.30 23.65 -12.72
N THR A 31 1.58 23.12 -13.73
CA THR A 31 0.15 23.38 -13.89
C THR A 31 -0.71 22.26 -13.35
N TRP A 32 -1.89 22.62 -12.82
CA TRP A 32 -2.87 21.64 -12.36
C TRP A 32 -3.53 20.92 -13.54
N CYS A 33 -3.97 19.68 -13.32
CA CYS A 33 -4.72 18.94 -14.34
C CYS A 33 -6.04 19.66 -14.70
N ARG A 34 -6.48 19.49 -15.94
CA ARG A 34 -7.76 20.00 -16.45
C ARG A 34 -8.70 18.84 -16.76
N ARG A 35 -9.99 19.04 -16.51
CA ARG A 35 -11.07 18.15 -16.93
C ARG A 35 -11.36 18.31 -18.42
N PRO A 36 -12.04 17.35 -19.06
CA PRO A 36 -12.46 17.48 -20.46
C PRO A 36 -13.29 18.74 -20.73
N SER A 37 -14.00 19.28 -19.73
CA SER A 37 -14.70 20.56 -19.81
C SER A 37 -13.79 21.80 -19.83
N GLY A 38 -12.47 21.64 -19.73
CA GLY A 38 -11.49 22.73 -19.69
C GLY A 38 -11.25 23.33 -18.30
N HIS A 39 -12.13 23.07 -17.33
CA HIS A 39 -11.96 23.55 -15.96
C HIS A 39 -10.82 22.84 -15.23
N ARG A 40 -10.23 23.54 -14.24
CA ARG A 40 -9.22 22.96 -13.34
C ARG A 40 -9.83 21.77 -12.59
N ALA A 41 -9.15 20.63 -12.64
CA ALA A 41 -9.51 19.47 -11.84
C ALA A 41 -9.21 19.73 -10.36
N MET A 42 -10.03 19.19 -9.46
CA MET A 42 -9.74 19.23 -8.03
C MET A 42 -8.52 18.37 -7.69
N GLU A 43 -8.48 17.16 -8.25
CA GLU A 43 -7.40 16.18 -8.10
C GLU A 43 -6.55 16.07 -9.37
N LEU A 44 -5.33 15.56 -9.22
CA LEU A 44 -4.44 15.27 -10.34
C LEU A 44 -4.76 13.89 -10.91
N HIS A 45 -4.51 13.69 -12.21
CA HIS A 45 -4.72 12.36 -12.80
C HIS A 45 -3.71 11.35 -12.25
N VAL A 46 -4.19 10.15 -11.94
CA VAL A 46 -3.39 9.03 -11.38
C VAL A 46 -2.18 8.71 -12.26
N ASP A 47 -2.30 8.76 -13.59
CA ASP A 47 -1.18 8.53 -14.51
C ASP A 47 -0.02 9.51 -14.29
N ARG A 48 -0.34 10.76 -13.91
CA ARG A 48 0.66 11.77 -13.56
C ARG A 48 1.31 11.46 -12.22
N GLU A 49 0.57 10.92 -11.26
CA GLU A 49 1.13 10.48 -9.97
C GLU A 49 2.10 9.31 -10.17
N HIS A 50 1.70 8.30 -10.95
CA HIS A 50 2.55 7.16 -11.30
C HIS A 50 3.80 7.59 -12.05
N SER A 51 3.67 8.49 -13.02
CA SER A 51 4.82 9.03 -13.74
C SER A 51 5.74 9.84 -12.82
N ALA A 52 5.18 10.60 -11.86
CA ALA A 52 5.96 11.35 -10.89
C ALA A 52 6.72 10.43 -9.93
N LEU A 53 6.11 9.30 -9.53
CA LEU A 53 6.76 8.24 -8.76
C LEU A 53 7.91 7.60 -9.56
N ALA A 54 7.67 7.23 -10.82
CA ALA A 54 8.67 6.62 -11.69
C ALA A 54 9.87 7.53 -11.94
N MET A 55 9.62 8.84 -12.12
CA MET A 55 10.67 9.86 -12.29
C MET A 55 11.33 10.28 -10.97
N GLY A 56 10.86 9.75 -9.83
CA GLY A 56 11.35 10.11 -8.50
C GLY A 56 11.00 11.54 -8.05
N CYS A 57 10.14 12.25 -8.77
CA CYS A 57 9.63 13.57 -8.39
C CYS A 57 8.67 13.51 -7.19
N LEU A 58 7.87 12.44 -7.14
CA LEU A 58 7.09 12.04 -5.98
C LEU A 58 7.77 10.81 -5.36
N GLN A 59 7.90 10.79 -4.04
CA GLN A 59 8.46 9.66 -3.30
C GLN A 59 7.40 9.05 -2.41
N ARG A 60 7.49 7.74 -2.16
CA ARG A 60 6.66 7.10 -1.13
C ARG A 60 6.94 7.75 0.21
N CYS A 61 5.88 7.96 0.99
CA CYS A 61 6.01 8.57 2.30
C CYS A 61 6.89 7.67 3.19
N PRO A 62 7.98 8.19 3.79
CA PRO A 62 8.85 7.42 4.68
C PRO A 62 8.27 7.24 6.09
N GLY A 63 7.02 7.67 6.34
CA GLY A 63 6.36 7.50 7.63
C GLY A 63 6.10 6.02 7.94
N PRO A 64 5.78 5.69 9.20
CA PRO A 64 5.53 4.31 9.61
C PRO A 64 4.42 3.67 8.75
N GLY A 65 4.69 2.46 8.24
CA GLY A 65 3.78 1.68 7.38
C GLY A 65 3.90 1.91 5.87
N GLY A 66 5.09 2.25 5.35
CA GLY A 66 5.32 2.52 3.91
C GLY A 66 5.25 1.29 2.98
N ASP A 67 5.35 0.10 3.55
CA ASP A 67 5.46 -1.20 2.85
C ASP A 67 4.59 -2.30 3.47
N ALA A 68 3.98 -2.05 4.63
CA ALA A 68 3.02 -2.94 5.28
C ALA A 68 1.65 -2.91 4.59
N GLN A 69 1.60 -3.22 3.30
CA GLN A 69 0.35 -3.38 2.58
C GLN A 69 -0.15 -4.80 2.81
N LEU A 70 -0.92 -4.96 3.90
CA LEU A 70 -1.73 -6.14 4.21
C LEU A 70 -0.96 -7.45 4.35
N SER A 71 -0.30 -7.65 5.50
CA SER A 71 -0.40 -8.98 6.11
C SER A 71 -1.83 -9.10 6.61
N LEU A 72 -2.73 -9.53 5.73
CA LEU A 72 -3.98 -10.14 6.20
C LEU A 72 -3.51 -11.47 6.79
N ASP A 73 -2.97 -11.42 8.01
CA ASP A 73 -2.67 -12.63 8.76
C ASP A 73 -3.97 -13.42 8.74
N LEU A 74 -3.96 -14.48 7.93
CA LEU A 74 -4.97 -15.52 7.93
C LEU A 74 -4.78 -16.23 9.28
N GLN A 75 -5.10 -15.53 10.38
CA GLN A 75 -5.07 -16.11 11.70
C GLN A 75 -6.07 -17.25 11.61
N PRO A 76 -5.64 -18.52 11.69
CA PRO A 76 -6.59 -19.60 11.80
C PRO A 76 -7.36 -19.29 13.08
N SER A 77 -8.65 -18.96 12.94
CA SER A 77 -9.51 -18.73 14.09
C SER A 77 -9.32 -19.93 15.01
N THR A 78 -8.96 -19.68 16.26
CA THR A 78 -8.75 -20.72 17.28
C THR A 78 -9.98 -21.62 17.48
N ARG A 79 -11.13 -21.28 16.88
CA ARG A 79 -12.32 -22.14 16.78
C ARG A 79 -12.20 -23.34 15.83
N ALA A 80 -11.21 -23.39 14.93
CA ALA A 80 -11.05 -24.53 14.03
C ALA A 80 -10.39 -25.75 14.70
N LEU A 81 -9.68 -25.56 15.82
CA LEU A 81 -9.13 -26.68 16.60
C LEU A 81 -10.16 -27.36 17.52
N GLU A 82 -11.31 -26.72 17.78
CA GLU A 82 -12.38 -27.31 18.61
C GLU A 82 -13.28 -28.31 17.84
N MET A 83 -13.09 -28.45 16.53
CA MET A 83 -13.90 -29.35 15.67
C MET A 83 -13.09 -30.44 14.94
N LEU A 84 -11.87 -30.75 15.38
CA LEU A 84 -11.16 -31.93 14.88
C LEU A 84 -11.61 -33.17 15.69
N PRO A 85 -12.30 -34.17 15.08
CA PRO A 85 -12.50 -35.43 15.77
C PRO A 85 -11.14 -36.03 16.10
N SER A 86 -11.03 -36.55 17.32
CA SER A 86 -9.88 -37.28 17.84
C SER A 86 -9.62 -38.55 17.01
N VAL A 87 -8.92 -38.40 15.88
CA VAL A 87 -8.48 -39.50 15.01
C VAL A 87 -6.96 -39.50 14.92
N TYR A 88 -6.29 -39.33 16.06
CA TYR A 88 -4.88 -39.71 16.17
C TYR A 88 -4.78 -40.95 17.04
N PRO A 89 -4.38 -42.11 16.48
CA PRO A 89 -4.11 -43.29 17.28
C PRO A 89 -2.89 -43.01 18.17
N SER A 90 -3.04 -43.28 19.46
CA SER A 90 -1.96 -43.17 20.46
C SER A 90 -0.75 -43.98 20.01
N PRO A 91 0.49 -43.48 20.19
CA PRO A 91 1.68 -44.27 19.91
C PRO A 91 1.68 -45.50 20.81
N GLY A 92 1.73 -46.67 20.17
CA GLY A 92 1.66 -47.98 20.80
C GLY A 92 2.67 -48.12 21.93
N ARG A 93 2.18 -48.53 23.09
CA ARG A 93 2.96 -48.96 24.24
C ARG A 93 3.63 -50.29 23.90
N SER A 94 4.86 -50.26 23.40
CA SER A 94 5.69 -51.47 23.28
C SER A 94 6.21 -51.86 24.66
N THR A 95 5.51 -52.79 25.30
CA THR A 95 6.06 -53.58 26.40
C THR A 95 7.02 -54.62 25.83
N SER A 96 8.31 -54.53 26.11
CA SER A 96 9.21 -55.68 26.01
C SER A 96 9.69 -56.05 27.42
N ARG A 97 9.24 -57.22 27.86
CA ARG A 97 9.44 -57.87 29.15
C ARG A 97 10.25 -59.14 28.87
N GLY A 98 11.35 -59.36 29.59
CA GLY A 98 12.08 -60.63 29.74
C GLY A 98 12.87 -61.11 28.52
N ALA A 99 13.94 -61.89 28.65
CA ALA A 99 14.59 -62.52 29.81
C ALA A 99 16.03 -62.86 29.41
#